data_AF-A0A2V8RMF3-F1
#
_entry.id   AF-A0A2V8RMF3-F1
#
_cell.length_a   1.000
_cell.length_b   1.000
_cell.length_c   1.000
_cell.angle_alpha   90.00
_cell.angle_beta   90.00
_cell.angle_gamma   90.00
#
_symmetry.space_group_name_H-M   'P 1'
#
loop_
_entity.id
_entity.type
_entity.pdbx_description
1 polymer ?
#
loop_
_entity_poly.entity_id
_entity_poly.type
_entity_poly.pdbx_seq_one_letter_code
_entity_poly.pdbx_strand_id
1 'polypeptide(L)' 'MTLDITDEERDYLLEILEAQREELLHELHHTDTLDFKEMLKRKVELVEAVRSKLAHARPPGAS' A
#
# COMPACT_ATOMS: atom_id res chain seq x y z
N MET A 1 -6.49 10.59 -14.72
CA MET A 1 -5.40 9.69 -15.12
C MET A 1 -5.90 8.28 -14.91
N THR A 2 -6.08 7.52 -15.97
CA THR A 2 -6.36 6.08 -15.90
C THR A 2 -5.03 5.36 -15.80
N LEU A 3 -4.93 4.41 -14.88
CA LEU A 3 -3.76 3.56 -14.74
C LEU A 3 -4.15 2.20 -15.32
N ASP A 4 -3.67 1.90 -16.51
CA ASP A 4 -3.86 0.60 -17.15
C ASP A 4 -2.82 -0.36 -16.59
N ILE A 5 -3.25 -1.28 -15.73
CA ILE A 5 -2.42 -2.35 -15.18
C ILE A 5 -3.08 -3.70 -15.47
N THR A 6 -2.23 -4.68 -15.74
CA THR A 6 -2.61 -6.09 -15.85
C THR A 6 -2.89 -6.69 -14.47
N ASP A 7 -3.51 -7.88 -14.46
CA ASP A 7 -3.72 -8.63 -13.22
C ASP A 7 -2.39 -8.97 -12.54
N GLU A 8 -1.37 -9.38 -13.31
CA GLU A 8 -0.05 -9.72 -12.80
C GLU A 8 0.65 -8.51 -12.16
N GLU A 9 0.60 -7.34 -12.81
CA GLU A 9 1.16 -6.11 -12.25
C GLU A 9 0.41 -5.67 -10.98
N ARG A 10 -0.92 -5.81 -10.96
CA ARG A 10 -1.72 -5.51 -9.76
C ARG A 10 -1.32 -6.41 -8.61
N ASP A 11 -1.22 -7.72 -8.86
CA ASP A 11 -0.94 -8.70 -7.82
C ASP A 11 0.49 -8.51 -7.28
N TYR A 12 1.46 -8.27 -8.16
CA TYR A 12 2.83 -7.92 -7.78
C TYR A 12 2.91 -6.64 -6.93
N LEU A 13 2.17 -5.58 -7.32
CA LEU A 13 2.12 -4.34 -6.55
C LEU A 13 1.44 -4.53 -5.18
N LEU A 14 0.41 -5.37 -5.10
CA LEU A 14 -0.26 -5.69 -3.84
C LEU A 14 0.68 -6.45 -2.89
N GLU A 15 1.51 -7.37 -3.39
CA GLU A 15 2.52 -8.06 -2.60
C GLU A 15 3.58 -7.09 -2.04
N ILE A 16 4.10 -6.18 -2.86
CA ILE A 16 5.06 -5.16 -2.42
C ILE A 16 4.44 -4.28 -1.33
N LEU A 17 3.20 -3.85 -1.51
CA LEU A 17 2.51 -2.99 -0.56
C LEU A 17 2.20 -3.70 0.77
N GLU A 18 1.91 -5.00 0.75
CA GLU A 18 1.75 -5.78 1.98
C GLU A 18 3.09 -5.90 2.74
N ALA A 19 4.18 -6.25 2.05
CA ALA A 19 5.50 -6.32 2.68
C ALA A 19 5.91 -4.99 3.32
N GLN A 20 5.69 -3.88 2.60
CA GLN A 20 5.97 -2.54 3.11
C GLN A 20 5.11 -2.18 4.33
N ARG A 21 3.84 -2.59 4.34
CA ARG A 21 2.92 -2.39 5.46
C ARG A 21 3.40 -3.11 6.71
N GLU A 22 3.80 -4.37 6.58
CA GLU A 22 4.32 -5.17 7.71
C GLU A 22 5.57 -4.52 8.32
N GLU A 23 6.50 -4.05 7.47
CA GLU A 23 7.70 -3.35 7.91
C GLU A 23 7.36 -2.06 8.68
N LEU A 24 6.45 -1.24 8.15
CA LEU A 24 6.02 0.01 8.80
C LEU A 24 5.33 -0.23 10.14
N LEU A 25 4.52 -1.30 10.26
CA LEU A 25 3.88 -1.68 11.51
C LEU A 25 4.89 -2.18 12.54
N HIS A 26 5.88 -2.95 12.10
CA HIS A 26 6.98 -3.38 12.95
C HIS A 26 7.78 -2.17 13.46
N GLU A 27 8.13 -1.24 12.58
CA GLU A 27 8.86 -0.01 12.94
C GLU A 27 8.04 0.88 13.89
N LEU A 28 6.72 1.00 13.66
CA LEU A 28 5.82 1.77 14.52
C LEU A 28 5.77 1.21 15.95
N HIS A 29 5.81 -0.11 16.08
CA HIS A 29 5.84 -0.80 17.37
C HIS A 29 7.12 -0.50 18.16
N HIS A 30 8.27 -0.39 17.48
CA HIS A 30 9.59 -0.17 18.12
C HIS A 30 10.02 1.29 18.19
N THR A 31 9.24 2.21 17.65
CA THR A 31 9.51 3.64 17.75
C THR A 31 9.04 4.18 19.09
N ASP A 32 9.75 5.16 19.67
CA ASP A 32 9.31 5.89 20.87
C ASP A 32 9.08 7.39 20.66
N THR A 33 9.59 7.95 19.56
CA THR A 33 9.46 9.37 19.24
C THR A 33 8.12 9.66 18.57
N LEU A 34 7.38 10.64 19.12
CA LEU A 34 6.02 10.97 18.68
C LEU A 34 5.98 11.37 17.19
N ASP A 35 6.86 12.28 16.76
CA ASP A 35 6.90 12.78 15.39
C ASP A 35 7.18 11.65 14.37
N PHE A 36 8.06 10.72 14.74
CA PHE A 36 8.38 9.58 13.88
C PHE A 36 7.21 8.59 13.83
N LYS A 37 6.52 8.33 14.96
CA LYS A 37 5.27 7.53 14.97
C LYS A 37 4.22 8.14 14.06
N GLU A 38 4.03 9.45 14.10
CA GLU A 38 3.06 10.12 13.22
C GLU A 38 3.42 9.96 11.75
N MET A 39 4.70 10.09 11.40
CA MET A 39 5.18 9.84 10.05
C MET A 39 4.90 8.39 9.61
N LEU A 40 5.21 7.40 10.45
CA LEU A 40 4.96 5.99 10.17
C LEU A 40 3.47 5.69 9.98
N LYS A 41 2.59 6.25 10.84
CA LYS A 41 1.13 6.12 10.69
C LYS A 41 0.64 6.69 9.35
N ARG A 42 1.11 7.87 8.95
CA ARG A 42 0.75 8.46 7.64
C ARG A 42 1.20 7.59 6.47
N LYS A 43 2.37 6.94 6.58
CA LYS A 43 2.84 5.99 5.56
C LYS A 43 1.95 4.74 5.51
N VAL A 44 1.56 4.19 6.66
CA VAL A 44 0.62 3.05 6.72
C VAL A 44 -0.71 3.41 6.07
N GLU A 45 -1.29 4.57 6.43
CA GLU A 45 -2.53 5.07 5.84
C GLU A 45 -2.43 5.22 4.31
N LEU A 46 -1.29 5.74 3.82
CA LEU A 46 -1.05 5.87 2.39
C LEU A 46 -0.98 4.50 1.69
N VAL A 47 -0.26 3.54 2.28
CA VAL A 47 -0.16 2.17 1.73
C VAL A 47 -1.54 1.53 1.64
N GLU A 48 -2.34 1.58 2.71
CA GLU A 48 -3.70 1.02 2.72
C GLU A 48 -4.61 1.70 1.69
N ALA A 49 -4.50 3.03 1.52
CA ALA A 49 -5.26 3.76 0.53
C ALA A 49 -4.87 3.36 -0.90
N VAL A 50 -3.58 3.13 -1.17
CA VAL A 50 -3.10 2.68 -2.48
C VAL A 50 -3.54 1.24 -2.75
N ARG A 51 -3.44 0.34 -1.77
CA ARG A 51 -3.92 -1.05 -1.88
C ARG A 51 -5.41 -1.09 -2.19
N SER A 52 -6.21 -0.29 -1.49
CA SER A 52 -7.64 -0.18 -1.75
C SER A 52 -7.91 0.27 -3.19
N LYS A 53 -7.18 1.28 -3.69
CA LYS A 53 -7.32 1.72 -5.09
C LYS A 53 -6.94 0.64 -6.11
N LEU A 54 -5.86 -0.09 -5.86
CA LEU A 54 -5.40 -1.18 -6.74
C LEU A 54 -6.36 -2.37 -6.75
N ALA A 55 -6.95 -2.72 -5.60
CA ALA A 55 -7.95 -3.78 -5.51
C ALA A 55 -9.22 -3.48 -6.34
N HIS A 56 -9.53 -2.20 -6.55
CA HIS A 56 -10.65 -1.75 -7.37
C HIS A 56 -10.21 -1.30 -8.78
N ALA A 57 -8.92 -1.40 -9.11
CA ALA A 57 -8.43 -1.08 -10.45
C ALA A 57 -8.92 -2.18 -11.40
N ARG A 58 -9.89 -1.82 -12.26
CA ARG A 58 -10.40 -2.71 -13.29
C ARG A 58 -9.32 -2.94 -14.35
N PRO A 59 -8.93 -4.19 -14.65
CA PRO A 59 -7.99 -4.45 -15.74
C PRO A 59 -8.63 -4.05 -17.08
N PRO A 60 -7.84 -3.50 -18.03
CA PRO A 60 -8.34 -3.22 -19.37
C PRO A 60 -8.72 -4.54 -20.05
N GLY A 61 -10.03 -4.77 -20.26
CA GLY A 61 -10.53 -5.91 -21.04
C GLY A 61 -11.54 -6.84 -20.35
N ALA A 62 -11.86 -6.66 -19.06
CA ALA A 62 -12.95 -7.41 -18.44
C ALA A 62 -14.32 -6.95 -19.02
N SER A 63 -14.90 -7.79 -19.89
CA SER A 63 -16.28 -7.74 -20.39
C SER A 63 -17.04 -8.98 -19.94
#